data_AF-A0A4S2H5R2-F1
#
_entry.id   AF-A0A4S2H5R2-F1
#
_cell.length_a   1.000
_cell.length_b   1.000
_cell.length_c   1.000
_cell.angle_alpha   90.00
_cell.angle_beta   90.00
_cell.angle_gamma   90.00
#
_symmetry.space_group_name_H-M   'P 1'
#
loop_
_entity.id
_entity.type
_entity.pdbx_description
1 polymer ?
#
loop_
_entity_poly.entity_id
_entity_poly.type
_entity_poly.pdbx_seq_one_letter_code
_entity_poly.pdbx_strand_id
1 'polypeptide(L)' 'MLKVRLMGTKNDIKWFGKILQRNPKIEVTEFSDMFPNKGTKKYYRTYVEVRKSNVKENQ' A
#
# COMPACT_ATOMS: atom_id res chain seq x y z
N MET A 1 -6.09 9.91 -8.41
CA MET A 1 -5.92 9.06 -7.22
C MET A 1 -6.06 7.62 -7.66
N LEU A 2 -5.14 6.74 -7.25
CA LEU A 2 -5.17 5.32 -7.60
C LEU A 2 -5.42 4.50 -6.32
N LYS A 3 -6.38 3.58 -6.37
CA LYS A 3 -6.59 2.60 -5.29
C LYS A 3 -5.88 1.30 -5.67
N VAL A 4 -4.98 0.83 -4.80
CA VAL A 4 -4.20 -0.39 -5.00
C VAL A 4 -4.61 -1.43 -3.97
N ARG A 5 -4.93 -2.65 -4.42
CA ARG A 5 -5.16 -3.79 -3.52
C ARG A 5 -3.82 -4.48 -3.26
N LEU A 6 -3.38 -4.48 -2.01
CA LEU A 6 -2.25 -5.30 -1.56
C LEU A 6 -2.78 -6.62 -0.99
N MET A 7 -2.16 -7.74 -1.39
CA MET A 7 -2.49 -9.06 -0.88
C MET A 7 -1.20 -9.81 -0.51
N GLY A 8 -1.20 -10.46 0.66
CA GLY A 8 -0.02 -11.16 1.16
C GLY A 8 -0.18 -11.55 2.62
N THR A 9 0.90 -11.97 3.28
CA THR A 9 0.89 -12.08 4.74
C THR A 9 0.85 -10.69 5.37
N LYS A 10 0.50 -10.61 6.67
CA LYS A 10 0.52 -9.33 7.38
C LYS A 10 1.90 -8.64 7.32
N ASN A 11 2.98 -9.42 7.31
CA ASN A 11 4.34 -8.90 7.27
C ASN A 11 4.69 -8.36 5.88
N ASP A 12 4.33 -9.07 4.81
CA ASP A 12 4.57 -8.60 3.43
C ASP A 12 3.84 -7.28 3.17
N ILE A 13 2.58 -7.19 3.59
CA ILE A 13 1.76 -5.99 3.43
C ILE A 13 2.37 -4.81 4.21
N LYS A 14 2.82 -5.03 5.46
CA LYS A 14 3.49 -3.99 6.25
C LYS A 14 4.81 -3.55 5.64
N TRP A 15 5.61 -4.49 5.15
CA TRP A 15 6.89 -4.21 4.50
C TRP A 15 6.68 -3.38 3.23
N PHE A 16 5.76 -3.79 2.35
CA PHE A 16 5.48 -3.05 1.13
C PHE A 16 4.82 -1.69 1.39
N GLY A 17 3.95 -1.59 2.41
CA GLY A 17 3.39 -0.32 2.86
C GLY A 17 4.48 0.69 3.26
N LYS A 18 5.54 0.23 3.95
CA LYS A 18 6.70 1.09 4.27
C LYS A 18 7.47 1.52 3.01
N ILE A 19 7.56 0.68 1.99
CA ILE A 19 8.18 1.04 0.71
C ILE A 19 7.37 2.15 0.02
N LEU A 20 6.05 2.00 -0.03
CA LEU A 20 5.16 3.00 -0.64
C LEU A 20 5.28 4.36 0.08
N GLN A 21 5.29 4.36 1.41
CA GLN A 21 5.42 5.59 2.21
C GLN A 21 6.80 6.28 2.07
N ARG A 22 7.86 5.52 1.77
CA ARG A 22 9.22 6.05 1.62
C ARG A 22 9.54 6.50 0.20
N ASN A 23 8.74 6.09 -0.78
CA ASN A 23 9.01 6.43 -2.18
C ASN A 23 8.64 7.91 -2.42
N PRO A 24 9.61 8.79 -2.73
CA PRO A 24 9.35 10.22 -2.86
C PRO A 24 8.38 10.56 -3.99
N LYS A 25 8.21 9.67 -4.99
CA LYS A 25 7.30 9.86 -6.12
C LYS A 25 5.86 9.47 -5.80
N ILE A 26 5.62 8.81 -4.66
CA ILE A 26 4.32 8.29 -4.26
C ILE A 26 3.94 8.87 -2.91
N GLU A 27 2.73 9.40 -2.82
CA GLU A 27 2.13 9.80 -1.56
C GLU A 27 0.97 8.85 -1.26
N VAL A 28 1.02 8.23 -0.08
CA VAL A 28 -0.03 7.37 0.45
C VAL A 28 -1.03 8.23 1.22
N THR A 29 -2.28 8.29 0.76
CA THR A 29 -3.32 9.11 1.38
C THR A 29 -4.18 8.34 2.38
N GLU A 30 -4.44 7.07 2.10
CA GLU A 30 -5.25 6.20 2.96
C GLU A 30 -4.71 4.77 2.97
N PHE A 31 -4.81 4.11 4.12
CA PHE A 31 -4.52 2.71 4.28
C PHE A 31 -5.69 2.06 5.04
N SER A 32 -6.42 1.16 4.39
CA SER A 32 -7.58 0.52 5.01
C SER A 32 -7.18 -0.51 6.07
N ASP A 33 -8.18 -1.02 6.79
CA ASP A 33 -8.00 -2.21 7.62
C ASP A 33 -7.59 -3.44 6.80
N MET A 34 -6.94 -4.39 7.49
CA MET A 34 -6.59 -5.68 6.90
C MET A 34 -7.73 -6.68 7.03
N PHE A 35 -8.21 -7.17 5.89
CA PHE A 35 -9.27 -8.17 5.84
C PHE A 35 -8.69 -9.55 5.47
N PRO A 36 -9.07 -10.64 6.16
CA PRO A 36 -8.63 -11.97 5.78
C PRO A 36 -9.22 -12.36 4.42
N ASN A 37 -8.45 -13.07 3.61
CA ASN A 37 -8.95 -13.63 2.35
C ASN A 37 -9.87 -14.82 2.61
N LYS A 38 -10.90 -14.99 1.77
CA LYS A 38 -11.88 -16.08 1.93
C LYS A 38 -11.15 -17.43 1.89
N GLY A 39 -11.44 -18.29 2.86
CA GLY A 39 -10.86 -19.64 2.94
C GLY A 39 -9.45 -19.69 3.54
N THR A 40 -8.88 -18.60 4.07
CA THR A 40 -7.57 -18.62 4.71
C THR A 40 -7.42 -17.58 5.81
N LYS A 41 -6.68 -17.92 6.87
CA LYS A 41 -6.23 -16.98 7.91
C LYS A 41 -4.79 -16.51 7.70
N LYS A 42 -4.10 -17.06 6.69
CA LYS A 42 -2.69 -16.76 6.40
C LYS A 42 -2.54 -15.49 5.57
N TYR A 43 -3.41 -15.32 4.57
CA TYR A 43 -3.35 -14.20 3.62
C TYR A 43 -4.45 -13.18 3.90
N TYR A 44 -4.04 -11.92 3.83
CA TYR A 44 -4.89 -10.77 4.03
C TYR A 44 -4.90 -9.92 2.77
N ARG A 45 -5.92 -9.06 2.66
CA ARG A 45 -6.00 -7.98 1.70
C ARG A 45 -6.16 -6.66 2.43
N THR A 46 -5.58 -5.62 1.86
CA THR A 46 -5.79 -4.24 2.27
C THR A 46 -5.86 -3.36 1.03
N TYR A 47 -6.51 -2.21 1.14
CA TYR A 47 -6.56 -1.21 0.09
C TYR A 47 -5.72 -0.02 0.51
N VAL A 48 -4.97 0.50 -0.45
CA VAL A 48 -4.11 1.66 -0.26
C VAL A 48 -4.48 2.68 -1.32
N GLU A 49 -4.72 3.91 -0.89
CA GLU A 49 -4.89 5.02 -1.81
C GLU A 49 -3.57 5.74 -1.99
N VAL A 50 -3.19 5.94 -3.25
CA VAL A 50 -1.94 6.61 -3.61
C VAL A 50 -2.17 7.71 -4.64
N ARG A 51 -1.32 8.73 -4.58
CA ARG A 51 -1.21 9.78 -5.60
C ARG A 51 0.25 10.01 -5.99
N LYS A 52 0.45 10.55 -7.20
CA LYS A 52 1.78 10.99 -7.64
C LYS A 52 2.18 12.19 -6.79
N SER A 53 3.35 12.14 -6.18
CA SER A 53 3.89 13.28 -5.44
C SER A 53 4.34 14.37 -6.42
N ASN A 54 4.16 15.63 -6.03
CA ASN A 54 4.60 16.80 -6.81
C ASN A 54 6.10 17.09 -6.66
N VAL A 55 6.91 16.11 -6.29
CA VAL A 55 8.36 16.28 -6.18
C VAL A 55 8.86 16.65 -7.57
N LYS A 56 9.34 17.89 -7.72
CA LYS A 56 10.04 18.33 -8.92
C LYS A 56 11.22 17.38 -9.08
N GLU A 57 11.27 16.64 -10.19
CA GLU A 57 12.50 15.95 -10.55
C GLU A 57 13.55 17.05 -10.73
N ASN A 58 14.49 17.13 -9.80
CA ASN A 58 15.70 17.92 -10.01
C ASN A 58 16.40 17.23 -11.19
N GLN A 59 16.21 17.81 -12.39
CA GLN A 59 16.93 17.45 -13.61
C GLN A 59 18.43 17.71 -13.43
#